data_AF-A0A8T3VZM4-F1
#
_entry.id   AF-A0A8T3VZM4-F1
#
_cell.length_a   1.000
_cell.length_b   1.000
_cell.length_c   1.000
_cell.angle_alpha   90.00
_cell.angle_beta   90.00
_cell.angle_gamma   90.00
#
_symmetry.space_group_name_H-M   'P 1'
#
loop_
_entity.id
_entity.type
_entity.pdbx_description
1 polymer ?
#
loop_
_entity_poly.entity_id
_entity_poly.type
_entity_poly.pdbx_seq_one_letter_code
_entity_poly.pdbx_strand_id
1 'polypeptide(L)'
;MFEKSSTIIRDASKFDYDYVPKNLVKREGQMHELEKLYRPFVESGRACNAFLMGTVGTGKTVTARKFCQEMTEYCKGKGMQLDTIYINCRSNNSENAVLLTLIRHFDQGHPDRGFSNEELARTLKVHLLKNKRPIVLILDEVDILLKKGTVDLIYQITRLSDEVEKPAPVSLILISQESIFPLLDDASVSTFRRASTVKFNKYVYDELRQIASERADEALYPGKISDDALDQIAESSEDYGDARMVIELLEKAAVIAEDDSLGEVTVENVRAAKALIYSVVSESKISTLDINRKVVLLAVARAMKQNVSIPITAAEKTYAIVCEEYELTARKHTQFWIYIQDLEKVGLVRTKVSSDGKSRTTLISLPDIPSKALAAKVAEIIDSESGGRGEFYEM
;
A
#
# COMPACT_ATOMS: atom_id res chain seq x y z
N MET A 1 8.27 -33.27 -14.53
CA MET A 1 7.23 -32.65 -13.68
C MET A 1 7.26 -31.12 -13.69
N PHE A 2 8.34 -30.48 -14.18
CA PHE A 2 8.48 -29.00 -14.27
C PHE A 2 8.39 -28.43 -15.70
N GLU A 3 7.90 -29.21 -16.68
CA GLU A 3 7.86 -28.83 -18.10
C GLU A 3 6.43 -28.52 -18.60
N LYS A 4 5.52 -28.07 -17.73
CA LYS A 4 4.25 -27.52 -18.23
C LYS A 4 4.54 -26.10 -18.71
N SER A 5 4.65 -25.92 -20.02
CA SER A 5 4.72 -24.61 -20.63
C SER A 5 3.42 -23.86 -20.32
N SER A 6 3.55 -22.69 -19.70
CA SER A 6 2.43 -21.81 -19.42
C SER A 6 1.72 -21.41 -20.72
N THR A 7 0.40 -21.55 -20.73
CA THR A 7 -0.46 -21.32 -21.90
C THR A 7 -1.25 -20.02 -21.81
N ILE A 8 -1.30 -19.42 -20.63
CA ILE A 8 -2.01 -18.18 -20.32
C ILE A 8 -1.02 -17.06 -20.01
N ILE A 9 -0.05 -17.31 -19.12
CA ILE A 9 0.91 -16.31 -18.67
C ILE A 9 2.11 -16.25 -19.62
N ARG A 10 2.31 -15.10 -20.26
CA ARG A 10 3.48 -14.84 -21.12
C ARG A 10 4.67 -14.33 -20.31
N ASP A 11 4.43 -13.42 -19.38
CA ASP A 11 5.46 -12.79 -18.57
C ASP A 11 4.93 -12.46 -17.17
N ALA A 12 5.17 -13.38 -16.23
CA ALA A 12 4.75 -13.23 -14.84
C ALA A 12 5.40 -12.03 -14.13
N SER A 13 6.57 -11.55 -14.60
CA SER A 13 7.25 -10.40 -13.99
C SER A 13 6.44 -9.10 -14.08
N LYS A 14 5.44 -9.04 -14.97
CA LYS A 14 4.55 -7.90 -15.11
C LYS A 14 3.58 -7.76 -13.94
N PHE A 15 3.28 -8.84 -13.21
CA PHE A 15 2.44 -8.80 -12.01
C PHE A 15 3.18 -8.27 -10.78
N ASP A 16 4.51 -8.21 -10.81
CA ASP A 16 5.31 -7.68 -9.70
C ASP A 16 4.93 -6.23 -9.37
N TYR A 17 4.74 -5.92 -8.09
CA TYR A 17 4.45 -4.57 -7.63
C TYR A 17 5.60 -3.58 -7.85
N ASP A 18 6.83 -4.06 -8.03
CA ASP A 18 8.00 -3.26 -8.39
C ASP A 18 8.12 -3.00 -9.90
N TYR A 19 7.29 -3.65 -10.73
CA TYR A 19 7.24 -3.39 -12.16
C TYR A 19 6.68 -1.99 -12.44
N VAL A 20 7.42 -1.21 -13.24
CA VAL A 20 7.01 0.11 -13.72
C VAL A 20 6.55 -0.03 -15.18
N PRO A 21 5.24 0.12 -15.47
CA PRO A 21 4.71 -0.05 -16.81
C PRO A 21 5.12 1.10 -17.75
N LYS A 22 4.95 0.87 -19.05
CA LYS A 22 5.25 1.89 -20.06
C LYS A 22 4.31 3.07 -19.96
N ASN A 23 3.02 2.80 -19.78
CA ASN A 23 1.97 3.81 -19.61
C ASN A 23 1.42 3.74 -18.18
N LEU A 24 1.07 4.89 -17.62
CA LEU A 24 0.40 4.98 -16.33
C LEU A 24 -1.03 5.47 -16.54
N VAL A 25 -1.97 4.56 -16.36
CA VAL A 25 -3.40 4.88 -16.44
C VAL A 25 -3.76 6.02 -15.51
N LYS A 26 -4.26 7.13 -16.07
CA LYS A 26 -4.90 8.23 -15.33
C LYS A 26 -3.99 8.88 -14.28
N ARG A 27 -2.69 8.93 -14.56
CA ARG A 27 -1.68 9.63 -13.75
C ARG A 27 -0.89 10.68 -14.51
N GLU A 28 -1.34 11.02 -15.71
CA GLU A 28 -0.76 12.07 -16.55
C GLU A 28 -0.81 13.44 -15.86
N GLY A 29 -1.90 13.71 -15.12
CA GLY A 29 -2.02 14.93 -14.32
C GLY A 29 -0.95 15.03 -13.22
N GLN A 30 -0.76 13.95 -12.45
CA GLN A 30 0.27 13.89 -11.41
C GLN A 30 1.69 13.93 -11.98
N MET A 31 1.94 13.24 -13.11
CA MET A 31 3.20 13.34 -13.85
C MET A 31 3.48 14.79 -14.25
N HIS A 32 2.49 15.48 -14.81
CA HIS A 32 2.62 16.87 -15.22
C HIS A 32 2.84 17.84 -14.05
N GLU A 33 2.24 17.59 -12.88
CA GLU A 33 2.53 18.34 -11.66
C GLU A 33 3.98 18.15 -11.21
N LEU A 34 4.50 16.92 -11.24
CA LEU A 34 5.91 16.64 -10.93
C LEU A 34 6.86 17.34 -11.92
N GLU A 35 6.57 17.28 -13.23
CA GLU A 35 7.33 18.01 -14.25
C GLU A 35 7.38 19.52 -13.97
N LYS A 36 6.27 20.13 -13.57
CA LYS A 36 6.22 21.55 -13.20
C LYS A 36 7.09 21.85 -11.98
N LEU A 37 7.01 21.01 -10.95
CA LEU A 37 7.78 21.18 -9.72
C LEU A 37 9.29 21.04 -9.96
N TYR A 38 9.69 20.12 -10.84
CA TYR A 38 11.09 19.80 -11.13
C TYR A 38 11.69 20.52 -12.34
N ARG A 39 10.90 21.30 -13.09
CA ARG A 39 11.43 22.13 -14.18
C ARG A 39 12.65 22.99 -13.78
N PRO A 40 12.66 23.67 -12.61
CA PRO A 40 13.82 24.46 -12.19
C PRO A 40 15.09 23.62 -11.96
N PHE A 41 14.93 22.35 -11.56
CA PHE A 41 16.06 21.43 -11.40
C PHE A 41 16.77 21.20 -12.72
N VAL A 42 16.00 20.94 -13.77
CA VAL A 42 16.55 20.63 -15.09
C VAL A 42 17.05 21.87 -15.83
N GLU A 43 16.39 23.03 -15.66
CA GLU A 43 16.76 24.28 -16.35
C GLU A 43 17.89 25.05 -15.68
N SER A 44 17.94 25.02 -14.34
CA SER A 44 18.80 25.92 -13.55
C SER A 44 19.61 25.21 -12.46
N GLY A 45 19.55 23.88 -12.37
CA GLY A 45 20.28 23.11 -11.36
C GLY A 45 19.83 23.39 -9.93
N ARG A 46 18.57 23.82 -9.74
CA ARG A 46 18.01 24.13 -8.41
C ARG A 46 17.36 22.91 -7.78
N ALA A 47 17.65 22.64 -6.51
CA ALA A 47 16.97 21.59 -5.77
C ALA A 47 15.45 21.84 -5.75
N CYS A 48 14.68 20.78 -6.03
CA CYS A 48 13.23 20.80 -6.06
C CYS A 48 12.70 19.67 -5.17
N ASN A 49 11.57 19.89 -4.51
CA ASN A 49 11.00 18.88 -3.62
C ASN A 49 9.52 18.67 -3.96
N ALA A 50 9.06 17.42 -3.86
CA ALA A 50 7.67 17.05 -4.02
C ALA A 50 7.21 16.12 -2.89
N PHE A 51 5.95 16.25 -2.51
CA PHE A 51 5.29 15.38 -1.55
C PHE A 51 4.08 14.71 -2.21
N LEU A 52 4.09 13.39 -2.30
CA LEU A 52 3.06 12.59 -2.94
C LEU A 52 2.20 11.96 -1.86
N MET A 53 0.91 12.29 -1.87
CA MET A 53 -0.02 11.91 -0.81
C MET A 53 -1.27 11.22 -1.37
N GLY A 54 -1.68 10.12 -0.74
CA GLY A 54 -2.86 9.36 -1.11
C GLY A 54 -2.84 7.95 -0.54
N THR A 55 -4.00 7.28 -0.50
CA THR A 55 -4.13 5.94 0.12
C THR A 55 -3.27 4.87 -0.57
N VAL A 56 -3.20 3.67 0.00
CA VAL A 56 -2.53 2.51 -0.65
C VAL A 56 -3.12 2.28 -2.05
N GLY A 57 -2.28 1.80 -2.97
CA GLY A 57 -2.77 1.37 -4.28
C GLY A 57 -3.01 2.47 -5.31
N THR A 58 -2.91 3.75 -4.94
CA THR A 58 -3.25 4.87 -5.83
C THR A 58 -2.18 5.23 -6.86
N GLY A 59 -1.05 4.51 -6.89
CA GLY A 59 0.00 4.70 -7.90
C GLY A 59 1.11 5.71 -7.56
N LYS A 60 1.23 6.15 -6.30
CA LYS A 60 2.28 7.12 -5.87
C LYS A 60 3.70 6.67 -6.23
N THR A 61 4.09 5.48 -5.77
CA THR A 61 5.44 4.92 -5.94
C THR A 61 5.79 4.70 -7.40
N VAL A 62 4.90 4.07 -8.16
CA VAL A 62 5.13 3.79 -9.59
C VAL A 62 5.23 5.08 -10.41
N THR A 63 4.42 6.10 -10.07
CA THR A 63 4.48 7.43 -10.71
C THR A 63 5.80 8.13 -10.41
N ALA A 64 6.25 8.13 -9.14
CA ALA A 64 7.54 8.71 -8.77
C ALA A 64 8.72 8.02 -9.48
N ARG A 65 8.71 6.68 -9.53
CA ARG A 65 9.75 5.91 -10.23
C ARG A 65 9.75 6.18 -11.73
N LYS A 66 8.58 6.22 -12.36
CA LYS A 66 8.43 6.53 -13.79
C LYS A 66 8.91 7.94 -14.11
N PHE A 67 8.48 8.92 -13.34
CA PHE A 67 8.94 10.30 -13.44
C PHE A 67 10.47 10.40 -13.36
N CYS A 68 11.08 9.74 -12.38
CA CYS A 68 12.54 9.71 -12.24
C CYS A 68 13.24 9.02 -13.41
N GLN A 69 12.69 7.93 -13.97
CA GLN A 69 13.21 7.27 -15.18
C GLN A 69 13.21 8.22 -16.37
N GLU A 70 12.07 8.85 -16.67
CA GLU A 70 11.93 9.78 -17.80
C GLU A 70 12.81 11.02 -17.63
N MET A 71 12.88 11.57 -16.42
CA MET A 71 13.75 12.70 -16.11
C MET A 71 15.23 12.35 -16.28
N THR A 72 15.64 11.13 -15.89
CA THR A 72 17.03 10.66 -16.06
C THR A 72 17.39 10.53 -17.54
N GLU A 73 16.50 9.96 -18.36
CA GLU A 73 16.67 9.86 -19.80
C GLU A 73 16.76 11.24 -20.46
N TYR A 74 15.88 12.17 -20.07
CA TYR A 74 15.89 13.55 -20.56
C TYR A 74 17.20 14.28 -20.20
N CYS A 75 17.65 14.15 -18.95
CA CYS A 75 18.89 14.77 -18.48
C CYS A 75 20.12 14.19 -19.21
N LYS A 76 20.14 12.87 -19.44
CA LYS A 76 21.19 12.20 -20.21
C LYS A 76 21.26 12.75 -21.64
N GLY A 77 20.12 13.02 -22.28
CA GLY A 77 20.05 13.66 -23.60
C GLY A 77 20.64 15.08 -23.64
N LYS A 78 20.66 15.78 -22.50
CA LYS A 78 21.31 17.09 -22.32
C LYS A 78 22.77 17.01 -21.83
N GLY A 79 23.34 15.81 -21.72
CA GLY A 79 24.69 15.61 -21.20
C GLY A 79 24.82 15.74 -19.67
N MET A 80 23.70 15.75 -18.93
CA MET A 80 23.67 15.78 -17.48
C MET A 80 23.43 14.37 -16.92
N GLN A 81 24.37 13.87 -16.12
CA GLN A 81 24.20 12.58 -15.43
C GLN A 81 23.45 12.80 -14.12
N LEU A 82 22.22 12.28 -14.05
CA LEU A 82 21.35 12.33 -12.88
C LEU A 82 21.36 10.97 -12.19
N ASP A 83 21.60 10.95 -10.88
CA ASP A 83 21.42 9.76 -10.06
C ASP A 83 20.03 9.78 -9.39
N THR A 84 19.26 8.72 -9.57
CA THR A 84 17.95 8.54 -8.90
C THR A 84 18.02 7.39 -7.93
N ILE A 85 17.73 7.64 -6.65
CA ILE A 85 17.83 6.66 -5.58
C ILE A 85 16.45 6.46 -4.96
N TYR A 86 16.01 5.21 -4.82
CA TYR A 86 14.74 4.85 -4.20
C TYR A 86 15.00 4.13 -2.87
N ILE A 87 14.35 4.59 -1.80
CA ILE A 87 14.43 3.99 -0.48
C ILE A 87 13.02 3.78 0.05
N ASN A 88 12.69 2.52 0.34
CA ASN A 88 11.48 2.17 1.09
C ASN A 88 11.78 2.29 2.60
N CYS A 89 11.10 3.23 3.26
CA CYS A 89 11.28 3.58 4.67
C CYS A 89 10.63 2.58 5.65
N ARG A 90 9.80 1.64 5.17
CA ARG A 90 9.33 0.51 5.99
C ARG A 90 10.44 -0.50 6.23
N SER A 91 11.21 -0.82 5.18
CA SER A 91 12.39 -1.70 5.27
C SER A 91 13.58 -0.98 5.89
N ASN A 92 13.77 0.31 5.57
CA ASN A 92 14.84 1.15 6.10
C ASN A 92 14.28 2.16 7.10
N ASN A 93 13.92 1.67 8.28
CA ASN A 93 13.08 2.39 9.24
C ASN A 93 13.86 3.13 10.35
N SER A 94 15.13 3.46 10.10
CA SER A 94 15.98 4.29 10.95
C SER A 94 16.83 5.25 10.10
N GLU A 95 17.27 6.37 10.71
CA GLU A 95 18.19 7.32 10.07
C GLU A 95 19.45 6.63 9.54
N ASN A 96 20.02 5.76 10.38
CA ASN A 96 21.21 4.98 10.07
C ASN A 96 21.04 4.13 8.80
N ALA A 97 19.91 3.42 8.68
CA ALA A 97 19.63 2.56 7.53
C ALA A 97 19.49 3.36 6.22
N VAL A 98 18.84 4.54 6.29
CA VAL A 98 18.71 5.43 5.13
C VAL A 98 20.08 5.97 4.71
N LEU A 99 20.88 6.48 5.66
CA LEU A 99 22.23 6.99 5.38
C LEU A 99 23.14 5.91 4.79
N LEU A 100 23.13 4.69 5.35
CA LEU A 100 23.89 3.57 4.80
C LEU A 100 23.47 3.22 3.38
N THR A 101 22.17 3.22 3.08
CA THR A 101 21.66 2.96 1.72
C THR A 101 22.15 4.01 0.73
N LEU A 102 22.16 5.28 1.14
CA LEU A 102 22.69 6.38 0.32
C LEU A 102 24.20 6.28 0.10
N ILE A 103 24.98 5.96 1.13
CA ILE A 103 26.43 5.79 1.02
C ILE A 103 26.75 4.62 0.09
N ARG A 104 26.05 3.49 0.22
CA ARG A 104 26.25 2.29 -0.62
C ARG A 104 25.97 2.51 -2.09
N HIS A 105 25.18 3.52 -2.44
CA HIS A 105 25.03 3.94 -3.83
C HIS A 105 26.36 4.42 -4.42
N PHE A 106 27.20 5.08 -3.61
CA PHE A 106 28.50 5.62 -4.01
C PHE A 106 29.70 4.73 -3.64
N ASP A 107 29.57 3.94 -2.58
CA ASP A 107 30.58 3.02 -2.07
C ASP A 107 29.93 1.71 -1.61
N GLN A 108 29.82 0.75 -2.54
CA GLN A 108 29.20 -0.55 -2.28
C GLN A 108 29.92 -1.38 -1.19
N GLY A 109 31.20 -1.06 -0.91
CA GLY A 109 32.01 -1.76 0.09
C GLY A 109 31.92 -1.17 1.50
N HIS A 110 31.12 -0.12 1.71
CA HIS A 110 31.04 0.55 3.00
C HIS A 110 30.53 -0.39 4.11
N PRO A 111 31.22 -0.48 5.27
CA PRO A 111 30.84 -1.39 6.34
C PRO A 111 29.45 -1.09 6.92
N ASP A 112 28.77 -2.14 7.37
CA ASP A 112 27.41 -2.09 7.91
C ASP A 112 27.33 -1.49 9.32
N ARG A 113 28.44 -1.51 10.05
CA ARG A 113 28.50 -1.18 11.48
C ARG A 113 29.78 -0.42 11.81
N GLY A 114 29.77 0.22 12.98
CA GLY A 114 30.93 0.94 13.52
C GLY A 114 30.92 2.44 13.26
N PHE A 115 29.80 2.99 12.79
CA PHE A 115 29.62 4.42 12.54
C PHE A 115 28.36 4.94 13.21
N SER A 116 28.49 6.09 13.86
CA SER A 116 27.39 6.93 14.31
C SER A 116 26.68 7.61 13.12
N ASN A 117 25.45 8.11 13.34
CA ASN A 117 24.72 8.84 12.30
C ASN A 117 25.48 10.09 11.83
N GLU A 118 26.16 10.78 12.73
CA GLU A 118 27.00 11.95 12.40
C GLU A 118 28.19 11.60 11.51
N GLU A 119 28.83 10.44 11.72
CA GLU A 119 29.91 9.95 10.88
C GLU A 119 29.40 9.55 9.50
N LEU A 120 28.28 8.83 9.44
CA LEU A 120 27.64 8.46 8.17
C LEU A 120 27.21 9.71 7.39
N ALA A 121 26.61 10.71 8.04
CA ALA A 121 26.23 11.97 7.40
C ALA A 121 27.45 12.71 6.83
N ARG A 122 28.56 12.76 7.58
CA ARG A 122 29.84 13.31 7.09
C ARG A 122 30.38 12.54 5.89
N THR A 123 30.38 11.21 5.94
CA THR A 123 30.82 10.35 4.83
C THR A 123 29.96 10.58 3.59
N LEU A 124 28.64 10.59 3.74
CA LEU A 124 27.70 10.89 2.65
C LEU A 124 28.01 12.25 2.02
N LYS A 125 28.20 13.29 2.84
CA LYS A 125 28.55 14.64 2.36
C LYS A 125 29.83 14.61 1.51
N VAL A 126 30.86 13.85 1.90
CA VAL A 126 32.09 13.70 1.11
C VAL A 126 31.82 13.06 -0.25
N HIS A 127 31.00 12.00 -0.31
CA HIS A 127 30.64 11.37 -1.58
C HIS A 127 29.85 12.32 -2.50
N LEU A 128 28.89 13.05 -1.96
CA LEU A 128 28.11 14.04 -2.71
C LEU A 128 28.99 15.14 -3.32
N LEU A 129 29.93 15.68 -2.54
CA LEU A 129 30.89 16.69 -2.97
C LEU A 129 31.84 16.18 -4.06
N LYS A 130 32.27 14.93 -3.95
CA LYS A 130 33.20 14.30 -4.90
C LYS A 130 32.53 13.98 -6.24
N ASN A 131 31.30 13.45 -6.21
CA ASN A 131 30.65 12.94 -7.41
C ASN A 131 30.04 14.06 -8.27
N LYS A 132 29.71 15.23 -7.70
CA LYS A 132 29.18 16.41 -8.42
C LYS A 132 28.01 16.10 -9.38
N ARG A 133 27.26 15.04 -9.11
CA ARG A 133 26.08 14.63 -9.87
C ARG A 133 24.82 15.07 -9.13
N PRO A 134 23.87 15.71 -9.82
CA PRO A 134 22.53 15.93 -9.28
C PRO A 134 21.90 14.62 -8.81
N ILE A 135 21.11 14.69 -7.73
CA ILE A 135 20.44 13.51 -7.17
C ILE A 135 18.96 13.81 -6.97
N VAL A 136 18.11 12.84 -7.30
CA VAL A 136 16.74 12.80 -6.81
C VAL A 136 16.55 11.56 -5.94
N LEU A 137 16.20 11.80 -4.68
CA LEU A 137 15.96 10.77 -3.68
C LEU A 137 14.46 10.59 -3.46
N ILE A 138 13.96 9.37 -3.69
CA ILE A 138 12.60 8.97 -3.37
C ILE A 138 12.61 8.29 -2.00
N LEU A 139 11.91 8.87 -1.03
CA LEU A 139 11.66 8.27 0.28
C LEU A 139 10.19 7.82 0.35
N ASP A 140 9.98 6.51 0.21
CA ASP A 140 8.64 5.91 0.20
C ASP A 140 8.19 5.46 1.59
N GLU A 141 6.92 5.68 1.93
CA GLU A 141 6.36 5.50 3.27
C GLU A 141 7.13 6.26 4.36
N VAL A 142 7.51 7.51 4.07
CA VAL A 142 8.37 8.33 4.94
C VAL A 142 7.75 8.63 6.31
N ASP A 143 6.42 8.56 6.43
CA ASP A 143 5.72 8.77 7.69
C ASP A 143 6.16 7.76 8.78
N ILE A 144 6.60 6.56 8.38
CA ILE A 144 7.15 5.54 9.29
C ILE A 144 8.44 6.05 9.95
N LEU A 145 9.32 6.70 9.20
CA LEU A 145 10.55 7.28 9.74
C LEU A 145 10.27 8.50 10.62
N LEU A 146 9.39 9.39 10.17
CA LEU A 146 9.06 10.62 10.89
C LEU A 146 8.39 10.34 12.24
N LYS A 147 7.47 9.37 12.29
CA LYS A 147 6.81 8.93 13.54
C LYS A 147 7.78 8.38 14.59
N LYS A 148 8.99 7.95 14.19
CA LYS A 148 10.05 7.49 15.09
C LYS A 148 11.02 8.59 15.55
N GLY A 149 10.77 9.85 15.17
CA GLY A 149 11.61 10.99 15.56
C GLY A 149 12.79 11.26 14.62
N THR A 150 12.84 10.66 13.43
CA THR A 150 13.87 10.91 12.41
C THR A 150 13.56 12.15 11.55
N VAL A 151 13.21 13.27 12.20
CA VAL A 151 12.85 14.52 11.50
C VAL A 151 14.10 15.20 10.93
N ASP A 152 15.21 15.13 11.68
CA ASP A 152 16.47 15.79 11.33
C ASP A 152 17.08 15.28 10.01
N LEU A 153 16.78 14.05 9.59
CA LEU A 153 17.32 13.48 8.36
C LEU A 153 16.88 14.26 7.11
N ILE A 154 15.61 14.64 7.02
CA ILE A 154 15.08 15.39 5.87
C ILE A 154 15.75 16.75 5.82
N TYR A 155 15.85 17.42 6.96
CA TYR A 155 16.53 18.68 7.09
C TYR A 155 18.01 18.59 6.70
N GLN A 156 18.74 17.59 7.23
CA GLN A 156 20.12 17.33 6.89
C GLN A 156 20.28 17.16 5.37
N ILE A 157 19.52 16.25 4.74
CA ILE A 157 19.66 15.96 3.30
C ILE A 157 19.37 17.19 2.44
N THR A 158 18.33 17.95 2.76
CA THR A 158 17.97 19.15 1.98
C THR A 158 19.00 20.27 2.07
N ARG A 159 19.77 20.34 3.16
CA ARG A 159 20.82 21.36 3.36
C ARG A 159 22.22 20.90 2.96
N LEU A 160 22.41 19.64 2.55
CA LEU A 160 23.72 19.14 2.13
C LEU A 160 24.32 19.96 0.98
N SER A 161 23.48 20.60 0.16
CA SER A 161 23.91 21.49 -0.92
C SER A 161 24.23 22.91 -0.50
N ASP A 162 23.81 23.41 0.67
CA ASP A 162 23.87 24.86 0.96
C ASP A 162 25.29 25.37 1.27
N GLU A 163 26.21 24.48 1.65
CA GLU A 163 27.57 24.83 2.10
C GLU A 163 28.63 24.83 0.98
N VAL A 164 28.23 24.82 -0.29
CA VAL A 164 29.15 24.65 -1.43
C VAL A 164 28.93 25.75 -2.46
N GLU A 165 30.02 26.36 -2.97
CA GLU A 165 29.91 27.42 -3.99
C GLU A 165 29.27 26.96 -5.32
N LYS A 166 29.33 25.65 -5.64
CA LYS A 166 28.70 25.00 -6.81
C LYS A 166 28.25 23.57 -6.46
N PRO A 167 27.18 23.42 -5.67
CA PRO A 167 26.72 22.10 -5.25
C PRO A 167 26.00 21.41 -6.40
N ALA A 168 26.11 20.09 -6.44
CA ALA A 168 25.12 19.31 -7.18
C ALA A 168 23.80 19.34 -6.39
N PRO A 169 22.65 19.67 -7.00
CA PRO A 169 21.40 19.76 -6.29
C PRO A 169 20.94 18.38 -5.80
N VAL A 170 20.49 18.33 -4.55
CA VAL A 170 19.82 17.16 -3.97
C VAL A 170 18.33 17.48 -3.83
N SER A 171 17.51 16.72 -4.54
CA SER A 171 16.05 16.89 -4.59
C SER A 171 15.34 15.72 -3.96
N LEU A 172 14.19 15.96 -3.32
CA LEU A 172 13.43 14.93 -2.60
C LEU A 172 12.04 14.69 -3.19
N ILE A 173 11.68 13.42 -3.33
CA ILE A 173 10.30 12.97 -3.51
C ILE A 173 9.90 12.19 -2.27
N LEU A 174 9.03 12.78 -1.45
CA LEU A 174 8.50 12.13 -0.26
C LEU A 174 7.16 11.49 -0.58
N ILE A 175 6.93 10.25 -0.16
CA ILE A 175 5.68 9.55 -0.37
C ILE A 175 5.10 9.11 0.97
N SER A 176 3.81 9.39 1.19
CA SER A 176 3.08 8.96 2.39
C SER A 176 1.60 8.75 2.07
N GLN A 177 0.92 8.01 2.95
CA GLN A 177 -0.54 7.88 2.91
C GLN A 177 -1.23 9.09 3.55
N GLU A 178 -0.63 9.62 4.61
CA GLU A 178 -1.15 10.72 5.41
C GLU A 178 -0.27 11.96 5.24
N SER A 179 -0.83 13.11 5.62
CA SER A 179 -0.05 14.35 5.68
C SER A 179 1.11 14.21 6.66
N ILE A 180 2.33 14.45 6.20
CA ILE A 180 3.54 14.43 7.03
C ILE A 180 3.83 15.79 7.67
N PHE A 181 3.17 16.86 7.23
CA PHE A 181 3.42 18.22 7.70
C PHE A 181 3.34 18.39 9.23
N PRO A 182 2.40 17.75 9.96
CA PRO A 182 2.37 17.83 11.42
C PRO A 182 3.57 17.17 12.13
N LEU A 183 4.31 16.32 11.42
CA LEU A 183 5.47 15.58 11.94
C LEU A 183 6.80 16.27 11.61
N LEU A 184 6.78 17.31 10.76
CA LEU A 184 7.96 18.04 10.33
C LEU A 184 8.16 19.29 11.21
N ASP A 185 9.41 19.69 11.37
CA ASP A 185 9.76 20.97 11.97
C ASP A 185 9.52 22.14 10.98
N ASP A 186 9.43 23.36 11.49
CA ASP A 186 9.13 24.55 10.67
C ASP A 186 10.13 24.74 9.52
N ALA A 187 11.40 24.38 9.72
CA ALA A 187 12.42 24.48 8.69
C ALA A 187 12.17 23.46 7.55
N SER A 188 11.88 22.19 7.86
CA SER A 188 11.54 21.20 6.84
C SER A 188 10.22 21.51 6.14
N VAL A 189 9.21 22.03 6.86
CA VAL A 189 7.95 22.48 6.24
C VAL A 189 8.19 23.62 5.24
N SER A 190 9.07 24.57 5.58
CA SER A 190 9.45 25.67 4.69
C SER A 190 10.15 25.15 3.42
N THR A 191 11.07 24.19 3.57
CA THR A 191 11.74 23.52 2.46
C THR A 191 10.77 22.79 1.53
N PHE A 192 9.72 22.19 2.09
CA PHE A 192 8.70 21.45 1.36
C PHE A 192 7.52 22.27 0.86
N ARG A 193 7.55 23.61 0.96
CA ARG A 193 6.52 24.60 0.52
C ARG A 193 5.17 23.96 0.23
N ARG A 194 4.10 24.22 1.01
CA ARG A 194 2.75 23.60 0.85
C ARG A 194 2.27 23.34 -0.60
N ALA A 195 2.63 24.20 -1.56
CA ALA A 195 2.41 24.06 -3.00
C ALA A 195 3.10 22.85 -3.71
N SER A 196 4.00 22.13 -3.05
CA SER A 196 4.71 20.97 -3.61
C SER A 196 4.00 19.63 -3.37
N THR A 197 2.73 19.65 -2.93
CA THR A 197 1.96 18.44 -2.67
C THR A 197 1.19 17.98 -3.91
N VAL A 198 1.49 16.78 -4.40
CA VAL A 198 0.79 16.10 -5.48
C VAL A 198 -0.16 15.07 -4.87
N LYS A 199 -1.47 15.22 -5.11
CA LYS A 199 -2.49 14.34 -4.52
C LYS A 199 -2.88 13.21 -5.47
N PHE A 200 -2.97 12.01 -4.91
CA PHE A 200 -3.38 10.79 -5.58
C PHE A 200 -4.72 10.34 -5.03
N ASN A 201 -5.75 10.49 -5.84
CA ASN A 201 -7.08 9.99 -5.54
C ASN A 201 -7.15 8.47 -5.77
N LYS A 202 -8.15 7.84 -5.15
CA LYS A 202 -8.51 6.46 -5.45
C LYS A 202 -8.89 6.32 -6.92
N TYR A 203 -8.57 5.18 -7.51
CA TYR A 203 -9.02 4.85 -8.85
C TYR A 203 -10.53 4.58 -8.85
N VAL A 204 -11.21 5.00 -9.91
CA VAL A 204 -12.61 4.61 -10.16
C VAL A 204 -12.69 3.39 -11.07
N TYR A 205 -13.87 2.79 -11.21
CA TYR A 205 -14.13 1.58 -11.99
C TYR A 205 -13.40 1.56 -13.36
N ASP A 206 -13.66 2.56 -14.21
CA ASP A 206 -13.11 2.62 -15.57
C ASP A 206 -11.57 2.62 -15.57
N GLU A 207 -10.96 3.27 -14.58
CA GLU A 207 -9.51 3.35 -14.44
C GLU A 207 -8.93 2.02 -13.96
N LEU A 208 -9.60 1.33 -13.02
CA LEU A 208 -9.21 0.00 -12.56
C LEU A 208 -9.34 -1.04 -13.67
N ARG A 209 -10.42 -0.98 -14.46
CA ARG A 209 -10.62 -1.85 -15.63
C ARG A 209 -9.52 -1.62 -16.67
N GLN A 210 -9.19 -0.36 -16.95
CA GLN A 210 -8.09 -0.04 -17.87
C GLN A 210 -6.75 -0.54 -17.35
N ILE A 211 -6.46 -0.41 -16.04
CA ILE A 211 -5.25 -0.98 -15.43
C ILE A 211 -5.21 -2.50 -15.58
N ALA A 212 -6.33 -3.19 -15.34
CA ALA A 212 -6.43 -4.64 -15.52
C ALA A 212 -6.13 -5.04 -16.97
N SER A 213 -6.72 -4.33 -17.93
CA SER A 213 -6.54 -4.58 -19.37
C SER A 213 -5.09 -4.39 -19.80
N GLU A 214 -4.49 -3.22 -19.51
CA GLU A 214 -3.10 -2.94 -19.91
C GLU A 214 -2.13 -3.93 -19.28
N ARG A 215 -2.40 -4.34 -18.03
CA ARG A 215 -1.58 -5.33 -17.35
C ARG A 215 -1.73 -6.72 -17.96
N ALA A 216 -2.94 -7.12 -18.31
CA ALA A 216 -3.20 -8.39 -18.99
C ALA A 216 -2.52 -8.45 -20.36
N ASP A 217 -2.56 -7.36 -21.14
CA ASP A 217 -1.89 -7.28 -22.45
C ASP A 217 -0.37 -7.47 -22.37
N GLU A 218 0.24 -7.01 -21.27
CA GLU A 218 1.67 -7.17 -21.01
C GLU A 218 2.03 -8.55 -20.44
N ALA A 219 1.19 -9.08 -19.54
CA ALA A 219 1.49 -10.28 -18.76
C ALA A 219 1.00 -11.58 -19.40
N LEU A 220 -0.11 -11.56 -20.12
CA LEU A 220 -0.78 -12.73 -20.69
C LEU A 220 -0.49 -12.88 -22.18
N TYR A 221 -0.74 -14.06 -22.73
CA TYR A 221 -0.82 -14.22 -24.17
C TYR A 221 -2.08 -13.53 -24.73
N PRO A 222 -2.05 -13.02 -25.97
CA PRO A 222 -3.20 -12.35 -26.57
C PRO A 222 -4.46 -13.23 -26.57
N GLY A 223 -5.60 -12.65 -26.17
CA GLY A 223 -6.90 -13.35 -26.14
C GLY A 223 -7.02 -14.39 -25.03
N LYS A 224 -6.21 -14.30 -23.97
CA LYS A 224 -6.26 -15.22 -22.82
C LYS A 224 -7.03 -14.69 -21.62
N ILE A 225 -7.82 -13.65 -21.80
CA ILE A 225 -8.73 -13.13 -20.78
C ILE A 225 -9.98 -12.60 -21.47
N SER A 226 -11.15 -12.88 -20.90
CA SER A 226 -12.40 -12.34 -21.40
C SER A 226 -12.67 -10.93 -20.88
N ASP A 227 -13.43 -10.13 -21.64
CA ASP A 227 -13.85 -8.80 -21.19
C ASP A 227 -14.63 -8.86 -19.87
N ASP A 228 -15.54 -9.82 -19.72
CA ASP A 228 -16.31 -10.03 -18.49
C ASP A 228 -15.39 -10.29 -17.27
N ALA A 229 -14.25 -10.96 -17.48
CA ALA A 229 -13.28 -11.18 -16.41
C ALA A 229 -12.57 -9.88 -16.01
N LEU A 230 -12.22 -9.03 -16.98
CA LEU A 230 -11.66 -7.69 -16.71
C LEU A 230 -12.65 -6.81 -15.94
N ASP A 231 -13.92 -6.83 -16.36
CA ASP A 231 -15.02 -6.14 -15.66
C ASP A 231 -15.14 -6.66 -14.22
N GLN A 232 -15.17 -7.97 -14.01
CA GLN A 232 -15.28 -8.57 -12.68
C GLN A 232 -14.09 -8.21 -11.75
N ILE A 233 -12.87 -8.11 -12.28
CA ILE A 233 -11.68 -7.68 -11.53
C ILE A 233 -11.82 -6.21 -11.08
N ALA A 234 -12.27 -5.35 -11.98
CA ALA A 234 -12.49 -3.93 -11.70
C ALA A 234 -13.59 -3.73 -10.65
N GLU A 235 -14.76 -4.36 -10.82
CA GLU A 235 -15.86 -4.34 -9.85
C GLU A 235 -15.40 -4.81 -8.46
N SER A 236 -14.57 -5.86 -8.43
CA SER A 236 -14.06 -6.43 -7.18
C SER A 236 -13.10 -5.51 -6.44
N SER A 237 -12.52 -4.53 -7.13
CA SER A 237 -11.49 -3.63 -6.60
C SER A 237 -11.99 -2.20 -6.39
N GLU A 238 -13.18 -1.86 -6.90
CA GLU A 238 -13.74 -0.50 -6.94
C GLU A 238 -13.95 0.10 -5.53
N ASP A 239 -14.51 -0.68 -4.59
CA ASP A 239 -14.75 -0.22 -3.21
C ASP A 239 -13.48 0.29 -2.51
N TYR A 240 -12.32 -0.23 -2.94
CA TYR A 240 -11.01 0.16 -2.42
C TYR A 240 -10.36 1.25 -3.27
N GLY A 241 -10.53 1.20 -4.59
CA GLY A 241 -9.82 2.06 -5.54
C GLY A 241 -8.31 1.78 -5.57
N ASP A 242 -7.93 0.51 -5.37
CA ASP A 242 -6.55 0.04 -5.23
C ASP A 242 -6.11 -0.78 -6.45
N ALA A 243 -5.12 -0.27 -7.19
CA ALA A 243 -4.58 -0.96 -8.36
C ALA A 243 -3.75 -2.22 -8.03
N ARG A 244 -3.19 -2.33 -6.82
CA ARG A 244 -2.49 -3.55 -6.39
C ARG A 244 -3.46 -4.73 -6.30
N MET A 245 -4.67 -4.48 -5.81
CA MET A 245 -5.71 -5.51 -5.74
C MET A 245 -6.13 -6.01 -7.12
N VAL A 246 -6.23 -5.10 -8.10
CA VAL A 246 -6.47 -5.47 -9.52
C VAL A 246 -5.38 -6.41 -10.03
N ILE A 247 -4.12 -6.05 -9.79
CA ILE A 247 -2.97 -6.84 -10.25
C ILE A 247 -2.92 -8.21 -9.55
N GLU A 248 -3.17 -8.27 -8.24
CA GLU A 248 -3.20 -9.54 -7.49
C GLU A 248 -4.33 -10.45 -7.94
N LEU A 249 -5.53 -9.90 -8.16
CA LEU A 249 -6.68 -10.66 -8.66
C LEU A 249 -6.40 -11.21 -10.05
N LEU A 250 -5.84 -10.39 -10.94
CA LEU A 250 -5.47 -10.80 -12.28
C LEU A 250 -4.42 -11.91 -12.27
N GLU A 251 -3.36 -11.75 -11.48
CA GLU A 251 -2.29 -12.75 -11.35
C GLU A 251 -2.86 -14.09 -10.87
N LYS A 252 -3.62 -14.09 -9.77
CA LYS A 252 -4.17 -15.34 -9.22
C LYS A 252 -5.21 -15.96 -10.14
N ALA A 253 -6.05 -15.16 -10.80
CA ALA A 253 -7.00 -15.68 -11.78
C ALA A 253 -6.29 -16.34 -12.96
N ALA A 254 -5.19 -15.74 -13.44
CA ALA A 254 -4.35 -16.30 -14.49
C ALA A 254 -3.68 -17.62 -14.06
N VAL A 255 -3.15 -17.68 -12.84
CA VAL A 255 -2.55 -18.91 -12.29
C VAL A 255 -3.60 -20.03 -12.18
N ILE A 256 -4.81 -19.72 -11.70
CA ILE A 256 -5.89 -20.72 -11.61
C ILE A 256 -6.28 -21.21 -13.01
N ALA A 257 -6.34 -20.31 -13.99
CA ALA A 257 -6.74 -20.65 -15.34
C ALA A 257 -5.71 -21.53 -16.09
N GLU A 258 -4.43 -21.58 -15.68
CA GLU A 258 -3.41 -22.47 -16.27
C GLU A 258 -3.75 -23.96 -16.12
N ASP A 259 -4.54 -24.30 -15.10
CA ASP A 259 -5.02 -25.66 -14.84
C ASP A 259 -6.46 -25.87 -15.32
N ASP A 260 -7.08 -24.85 -15.92
CA ASP A 260 -8.43 -24.92 -16.47
C ASP A 260 -8.44 -25.41 -17.93
N SER A 261 -9.48 -26.15 -18.27
CA SER A 261 -9.70 -26.72 -19.60
C SER A 261 -10.09 -25.68 -20.66
N LEU A 262 -10.56 -24.50 -20.24
CA LEU A 262 -11.01 -23.43 -21.15
C LEU A 262 -9.84 -22.66 -21.78
N GLY A 263 -8.66 -22.68 -21.17
CA GLY A 263 -7.45 -22.08 -21.73
C GLY A 263 -7.49 -20.55 -21.84
N GLU A 264 -8.33 -19.88 -21.05
CA GLU A 264 -8.41 -18.41 -20.87
C GLU A 264 -8.86 -18.07 -19.44
N VAL A 265 -8.61 -16.83 -19.00
CA VAL A 265 -9.07 -16.31 -17.72
C VAL A 265 -10.53 -15.89 -17.83
N THR A 266 -11.38 -16.55 -17.06
CA THR A 266 -12.83 -16.30 -17.00
C THR A 266 -13.26 -15.65 -15.69
N VAL A 267 -14.51 -15.20 -15.64
CA VAL A 267 -15.16 -14.67 -14.44
C VAL A 267 -15.07 -15.65 -13.26
N GLU A 268 -15.16 -16.96 -13.52
CA GLU A 268 -15.12 -17.95 -12.44
C GLU A 268 -13.72 -18.10 -11.84
N ASN A 269 -12.67 -17.99 -12.67
CA ASN A 269 -11.29 -17.96 -12.17
C ASN A 269 -11.05 -16.70 -11.31
N VAL A 270 -11.63 -15.55 -11.68
CA VAL A 270 -11.58 -14.32 -10.86
C VAL A 270 -12.31 -14.49 -9.53
N ARG A 271 -13.50 -15.12 -9.52
CA ARG A 271 -14.22 -15.42 -8.27
C ARG A 271 -13.42 -16.37 -7.37
N ALA A 272 -12.82 -17.40 -7.94
CA ALA A 272 -11.94 -18.32 -7.21
C ALA A 272 -10.71 -17.59 -6.64
N ALA A 273 -10.06 -16.74 -7.44
CA ALA A 273 -8.94 -15.91 -7.01
C ALA A 273 -9.32 -14.99 -5.84
N LYS A 274 -10.46 -14.31 -5.96
CA LYS A 274 -11.02 -13.45 -4.91
C LYS A 274 -11.28 -14.22 -3.62
N ALA A 275 -11.87 -15.41 -3.71
CA ALA A 275 -12.10 -16.28 -2.56
C ALA A 275 -10.78 -16.69 -1.88
N LEU A 276 -9.74 -17.02 -2.65
CA LEU A 276 -8.41 -17.35 -2.11
C LEU A 276 -7.72 -16.17 -1.43
N ILE A 277 -7.70 -14.98 -2.08
CA ILE A 277 -7.12 -13.76 -1.51
C ILE A 277 -7.76 -13.45 -0.17
N TYR A 278 -9.09 -13.42 -0.14
CA TYR A 278 -9.80 -13.12 1.09
C TYR A 278 -9.63 -14.21 2.13
N SER A 279 -9.64 -15.50 1.77
CA SER A 279 -9.43 -16.58 2.74
C SER A 279 -8.08 -16.44 3.46
N VAL A 280 -6.98 -16.22 2.73
CA VAL A 280 -5.62 -16.14 3.30
C VAL A 280 -5.43 -14.88 4.16
N VAL A 281 -5.87 -13.71 3.67
CA VAL A 281 -5.76 -12.45 4.42
C VAL A 281 -6.66 -12.46 5.66
N SER A 282 -7.86 -13.02 5.55
CA SER A 282 -8.79 -13.14 6.69
C SER A 282 -8.23 -14.09 7.73
N GLU A 283 -7.74 -15.27 7.34
CA GLU A 283 -7.27 -16.29 8.28
C GLU A 283 -6.08 -15.81 9.12
N SER A 284 -5.09 -15.17 8.50
CA SER A 284 -3.94 -14.61 9.22
C SER A 284 -4.32 -13.49 10.19
N LYS A 285 -5.28 -12.63 9.84
CA LYS A 285 -5.78 -11.58 10.76
C LYS A 285 -6.67 -12.17 11.86
N ILE A 286 -7.60 -13.06 11.52
CA ILE A 286 -8.58 -13.64 12.45
C ILE A 286 -7.90 -14.54 13.47
N SER A 287 -6.92 -15.35 13.07
CA SER A 287 -6.20 -16.26 13.99
C SER A 287 -5.50 -15.53 15.15
N THR A 288 -5.05 -14.29 14.94
CA THR A 288 -4.42 -13.47 15.99
C THR A 288 -5.40 -12.86 16.99
N LEU A 289 -6.70 -12.88 16.71
CA LEU A 289 -7.72 -12.32 17.59
C LEU A 289 -8.03 -13.25 18.77
N ASP A 290 -8.32 -12.69 19.93
CA ASP A 290 -8.93 -13.47 21.01
C ASP A 290 -10.40 -13.77 20.72
N ILE A 291 -10.96 -14.73 21.47
CA ILE A 291 -12.33 -15.21 21.30
C ILE A 291 -13.38 -14.09 21.33
N ASN A 292 -13.22 -13.05 22.15
CA ASN A 292 -14.21 -11.97 22.24
C ASN A 292 -14.25 -11.16 20.95
N ARG A 293 -13.09 -10.86 20.36
CA ARG A 293 -12.98 -10.11 19.10
C ARG A 293 -13.45 -10.96 17.91
N LYS A 294 -13.18 -12.27 17.91
CA LYS A 294 -13.73 -13.21 16.90
C LYS A 294 -15.26 -13.24 16.93
N VAL A 295 -15.85 -13.33 18.13
CA VAL A 295 -17.32 -13.37 18.30
C VAL A 295 -17.99 -12.05 17.92
N VAL A 296 -17.36 -10.90 18.21
CA VAL A 296 -17.82 -9.60 17.70
C VAL A 296 -17.74 -9.54 16.18
N LEU A 297 -16.65 -10.00 15.58
CA LEU A 297 -16.49 -10.02 14.13
C LEU A 297 -17.53 -10.91 13.44
N LEU A 298 -17.79 -12.10 14.01
CA LEU A 298 -18.85 -13.00 13.57
C LEU A 298 -20.23 -12.34 13.65
N ALA A 299 -20.51 -11.62 14.73
CA ALA A 299 -21.74 -10.89 14.91
C ALA A 299 -21.93 -9.77 13.87
N VAL A 300 -20.89 -8.99 13.60
CA VAL A 300 -20.90 -7.96 12.53
C VAL A 300 -21.17 -8.62 11.18
N ALA A 301 -20.46 -9.70 10.85
CA ALA A 301 -20.61 -10.41 9.58
C ALA A 301 -22.04 -10.97 9.39
N ARG A 302 -22.60 -11.61 10.43
CA ARG A 302 -23.98 -12.14 10.39
C ARG A 302 -25.03 -11.03 10.34
N ALA A 303 -24.79 -9.90 11.00
CA ALA A 303 -25.71 -8.76 11.02
C ALA A 303 -25.80 -8.03 9.67
N MET A 304 -24.72 -8.04 8.86
CA MET A 304 -24.69 -7.34 7.58
C MET A 304 -25.71 -7.85 6.57
N LYS A 305 -25.93 -9.17 6.48
CA LYS A 305 -26.79 -9.77 5.44
C LYS A 305 -26.40 -9.24 4.05
N GLN A 306 -27.31 -8.54 3.35
CA GLN A 306 -27.09 -7.88 2.05
C GLN A 306 -26.83 -6.36 2.16
N ASN A 307 -26.68 -5.81 3.36
CA ASN A 307 -26.46 -4.38 3.55
C ASN A 307 -24.97 -4.01 3.42
N VAL A 308 -24.69 -2.88 2.75
CA VAL A 308 -23.33 -2.31 2.61
C VAL A 308 -22.75 -1.85 3.95
N SER A 309 -23.61 -1.35 4.84
CA SER A 309 -23.23 -1.01 6.21
C SER A 309 -24.41 -1.24 7.14
N ILE A 310 -24.12 -1.40 8.44
CA ILE A 310 -25.13 -1.61 9.47
C ILE A 310 -24.91 -0.64 10.64
N PRO A 311 -25.98 -0.21 11.33
CA PRO A 311 -25.84 0.50 12.59
C PRO A 311 -25.14 -0.37 13.64
N ILE A 312 -24.32 0.25 14.49
CA ILE A 312 -23.67 -0.44 15.61
C ILE A 312 -24.67 -1.19 16.51
N THR A 313 -25.87 -0.64 16.68
CA THR A 313 -26.94 -1.27 17.48
C THR A 313 -27.46 -2.56 16.86
N ALA A 314 -27.38 -2.72 15.54
CA ALA A 314 -27.73 -3.97 14.87
C ALA A 314 -26.65 -5.04 15.13
N ALA A 315 -25.37 -4.66 15.02
CA ALA A 315 -24.25 -5.53 15.33
C ALA A 315 -24.26 -5.99 16.80
N GLU A 316 -24.57 -5.08 17.74
CA GLU A 316 -24.62 -5.37 19.17
C GLU A 316 -25.76 -6.34 19.54
N LYS A 317 -26.92 -6.22 18.89
CA LYS A 317 -28.01 -7.20 19.05
C LYS A 317 -27.60 -8.58 18.57
N THR A 318 -26.96 -8.67 17.40
CA THR A 318 -26.45 -9.94 16.89
C THR A 318 -25.33 -10.49 17.77
N TYR A 319 -24.50 -9.63 18.36
CA TYR A 319 -23.44 -10.05 19.28
C TYR A 319 -23.97 -10.75 20.53
N ALA A 320 -25.08 -10.28 21.10
CA ALA A 320 -25.72 -10.99 22.22
C ALA A 320 -26.14 -12.43 21.84
N ILE A 321 -26.68 -12.61 20.63
CA ILE A 321 -27.09 -13.93 20.10
C ILE A 321 -25.88 -14.84 19.88
N VAL A 322 -24.82 -14.33 19.26
CA VAL A 322 -23.59 -15.12 19.03
C VAL A 322 -22.90 -15.47 20.35
N CYS A 323 -22.92 -14.58 21.34
CA CYS A 323 -22.43 -14.90 22.67
C CYS A 323 -23.22 -16.03 23.32
N GLU A 324 -24.55 -16.06 23.18
CA GLU A 324 -25.38 -17.16 23.69
C GLU A 324 -25.07 -18.48 22.98
N GLU A 325 -24.91 -18.48 21.65
CA GLU A 325 -24.56 -19.65 20.84
C GLU A 325 -23.21 -20.28 21.24
N TYR A 326 -22.23 -19.46 21.62
CA TYR A 326 -20.89 -19.90 22.01
C TYR A 326 -20.67 -19.94 23.54
N GLU A 327 -21.75 -19.87 24.34
CA GLU A 327 -21.71 -19.93 25.82
C GLU A 327 -20.81 -18.85 26.48
N LEU A 328 -20.76 -17.65 25.91
CA LEU A 328 -19.98 -16.52 26.40
C LEU A 328 -20.85 -15.45 27.05
N THR A 329 -20.32 -14.76 28.05
CA THR A 329 -20.98 -13.59 28.64
C THR A 329 -20.85 -12.38 27.72
N ALA A 330 -21.97 -11.92 27.16
CA ALA A 330 -22.03 -10.70 26.37
C ALA A 330 -21.59 -9.48 27.19
N ARG A 331 -20.61 -8.74 26.67
CA ARG A 331 -20.11 -7.51 27.31
C ARG A 331 -21.01 -6.32 26.99
N LYS A 332 -21.03 -5.33 27.90
CA LYS A 332 -21.81 -4.09 27.72
C LYS A 332 -21.26 -3.23 26.58
N HIS A 333 -22.10 -2.30 26.10
CA HIS A 333 -21.82 -1.38 24.99
C HIS A 333 -20.41 -0.78 24.96
N THR A 334 -19.92 -0.25 26.09
CA THR A 334 -18.57 0.36 26.16
C THR A 334 -17.46 -0.61 25.77
N GLN A 335 -17.56 -1.87 26.20
CA GLN A 335 -16.56 -2.89 25.90
C GLN A 335 -16.73 -3.44 24.48
N PHE A 336 -17.98 -3.59 24.02
CA PHE A 336 -18.28 -3.93 22.64
C PHE A 336 -17.69 -2.89 21.67
N TRP A 337 -17.80 -1.61 22.00
CA TRP A 337 -17.19 -0.51 21.26
C TRP A 337 -15.66 -0.65 21.17
N ILE A 338 -14.98 -0.97 22.27
CA ILE A 338 -13.53 -1.22 22.28
C ILE A 338 -13.17 -2.37 21.32
N TYR A 339 -13.95 -3.46 21.31
CA TYR A 339 -13.71 -4.57 20.38
C TYR A 339 -13.87 -4.15 18.92
N ILE A 340 -14.89 -3.35 18.59
CA ILE A 340 -15.04 -2.79 17.24
C ILE A 340 -13.85 -1.90 16.85
N GLN A 341 -13.37 -1.05 17.76
CA GLN A 341 -12.20 -0.21 17.51
C GLN A 341 -10.93 -1.04 17.27
N ASP A 342 -10.77 -2.15 17.98
CA ASP A 342 -9.62 -3.04 17.77
C ASP A 342 -9.71 -3.79 16.44
N LEU A 343 -10.91 -4.24 16.06
CA LEU A 343 -11.15 -4.82 14.73
C LEU A 343 -10.90 -3.81 13.60
N GLU A 344 -11.16 -2.52 13.85
CA GLU A 344 -10.88 -1.45 12.91
C GLU A 344 -9.37 -1.19 12.75
N LYS A 345 -8.60 -1.23 13.84
CA LYS A 345 -7.13 -1.09 13.81
C LYS A 345 -6.44 -2.17 12.96
N VAL A 346 -6.97 -3.39 12.98
CA VAL A 346 -6.45 -4.50 12.15
C VAL A 346 -7.08 -4.55 10.75
N GLY A 347 -7.98 -3.62 10.45
CA GLY A 347 -8.62 -3.46 9.15
C GLY A 347 -9.65 -4.52 8.81
N LEU A 348 -10.23 -5.21 9.80
CA LEU A 348 -11.30 -6.20 9.57
C LEU A 348 -12.69 -5.56 9.52
N VAL A 349 -12.85 -4.37 10.12
CA VAL A 349 -14.07 -3.55 10.02
C VAL A 349 -13.69 -2.09 9.75
N ARG A 350 -14.64 -1.30 9.25
CA ARG A 350 -14.52 0.15 9.16
C ARG A 350 -15.74 0.80 9.80
N THR A 351 -15.51 1.85 10.60
CA THR A 351 -16.57 2.64 11.21
C THR A 351 -16.71 4.02 10.55
N LYS A 352 -17.94 4.50 10.43
CA LYS A 352 -18.25 5.86 9.96
C LYS A 352 -19.37 6.45 10.79
N VAL A 353 -19.16 7.66 11.31
CA VAL A 353 -20.22 8.38 12.02
C VAL A 353 -21.16 9.00 10.99
N SER A 354 -22.43 8.60 11.02
CA SER A 354 -23.52 9.25 10.30
C SER A 354 -24.29 10.15 11.26
N SER A 355 -24.62 11.37 10.81
CA SER A 355 -25.31 12.37 11.61
C SER A 355 -26.45 12.96 10.79
N ASP A 356 -27.68 12.63 11.16
CA ASP A 356 -28.90 13.05 10.43
C ASP A 356 -29.58 14.25 11.12
N GLY A 357 -28.77 15.17 11.66
CA GLY A 357 -29.22 16.38 12.36
C GLY A 357 -29.84 16.17 13.75
N LYS A 358 -30.45 15.01 14.05
CA LYS A 358 -31.09 14.68 15.34
C LYS A 358 -30.46 13.52 16.12
N SER A 359 -29.72 12.64 15.45
CA SER A 359 -29.06 11.49 16.08
C SER A 359 -27.71 11.23 15.41
N ARG A 360 -26.69 10.96 16.23
CA ARG A 360 -25.38 10.46 15.78
C ARG A 360 -25.40 8.94 15.91
N THR A 361 -25.17 8.23 14.82
CA THR A 361 -25.09 6.77 14.81
C THR A 361 -23.83 6.33 14.08
N THR A 362 -23.08 5.41 14.69
CA THR A 362 -21.93 4.79 14.04
C THR A 362 -22.41 3.65 13.14
N LEU A 363 -22.04 3.73 11.86
CA LEU A 363 -22.21 2.67 10.88
C LEU A 363 -20.94 1.83 10.82
N ILE A 364 -21.11 0.52 10.71
CA ILE A 364 -20.05 -0.47 10.58
C ILE A 364 -20.16 -1.10 9.18
N SER A 365 -19.02 -1.28 8.53
CA SER A 365 -18.89 -1.95 7.23
C SER A 365 -17.72 -2.93 7.27
N LEU A 366 -17.79 -3.97 6.46
CA LEU A 366 -16.66 -4.85 6.19
C LEU A 366 -15.95 -4.31 4.95
N PRO A 367 -14.70 -3.85 5.06
CA PRO A 367 -13.99 -3.32 3.92
C PRO A 367 -13.68 -4.46 2.96
N ASP A 368 -12.94 -5.48 3.40
CA ASP A 368 -12.20 -6.37 2.48
C ASP A 368 -12.87 -7.71 2.22
N ILE A 369 -13.94 -8.14 2.91
CA ILE A 369 -14.38 -9.55 2.87
C ILE A 369 -15.91 -9.66 2.80
N PRO A 370 -16.47 -10.47 1.87
CA PRO A 370 -17.90 -10.74 1.83
C PRO A 370 -18.42 -11.29 3.17
N SER A 371 -19.47 -10.68 3.70
CA SER A 371 -20.03 -10.97 5.04
C SER A 371 -20.31 -12.46 5.27
N LYS A 372 -20.85 -13.17 4.27
CA LYS A 372 -21.14 -14.60 4.34
C LYS A 372 -19.88 -15.47 4.43
N ALA A 373 -18.86 -15.16 3.63
CA ALA A 373 -17.60 -15.89 3.63
C ALA A 373 -16.83 -15.65 4.94
N LEU A 374 -16.83 -14.40 5.42
CA LEU A 374 -16.25 -14.04 6.71
C LEU A 374 -16.93 -14.78 7.86
N ALA A 375 -18.27 -14.80 7.89
CA ALA A 375 -19.03 -15.48 8.93
C ALA A 375 -18.72 -16.99 8.98
N ALA A 376 -18.67 -17.65 7.82
CA ALA A 376 -18.33 -19.08 7.76
C ALA A 376 -16.92 -19.35 8.27
N LYS A 377 -15.94 -18.55 7.85
CA LYS A 377 -14.53 -18.73 8.23
C LYS A 377 -14.28 -18.44 9.71
N VAL A 378 -14.89 -17.38 10.26
CA VAL A 378 -14.74 -17.05 11.69
C VAL A 378 -15.38 -18.15 12.56
N ALA A 379 -16.53 -18.68 12.16
CA ALA A 379 -17.17 -19.79 12.87
C ALA A 379 -16.28 -21.04 12.86
N GLU A 380 -15.78 -21.45 11.68
CA GLU A 380 -14.84 -22.58 11.54
C GLU A 380 -13.61 -22.44 12.47
N ILE A 381 -13.02 -21.25 12.53
CA ILE A 381 -11.86 -20.98 13.39
C ILE A 381 -12.25 -21.10 14.88
N ILE A 382 -13.37 -20.50 15.31
CA ILE A 382 -13.83 -20.61 16.70
C ILE A 382 -14.11 -22.07 17.08
N ASP A 383 -14.76 -22.83 16.20
CA ASP A 383 -15.11 -24.23 16.43
C ASP A 383 -13.85 -25.11 16.53
N SER A 384 -12.86 -24.88 15.65
CA SER A 384 -11.59 -25.60 15.67
C SER A 384 -10.77 -25.34 16.95
N GLU A 385 -10.79 -24.10 17.47
CA GLU A 385 -10.11 -23.72 18.71
C GLU A 385 -10.82 -24.27 19.96
N SER A 386 -12.13 -24.52 19.87
CA SER A 386 -12.96 -25.03 20.96
C SER A 386 -12.91 -26.57 21.07
N GLY A 387 -12.78 -27.28 19.94
CA GLY A 387 -12.66 -28.75 19.90
C GLY A 387 -11.33 -29.30 20.43
N GLY A 388 -10.26 -28.49 20.48
CA GLY A 388 -8.94 -28.90 20.97
C GLY A 388 -8.79 -29.02 22.50
N ARG A 389 -9.85 -28.74 23.28
CA ARG A 389 -9.83 -28.82 24.76
C ARG A 389 -10.49 -30.09 25.33
N GLY A 390 -10.92 -31.03 24.48
CA GLY A 390 -11.71 -32.20 24.89
C GLY A 390 -10.95 -33.50 25.24
N GLU A 391 -9.66 -33.64 24.90
CA GLU A 391 -8.93 -34.93 25.05
C GLU A 391 -8.01 -35.03 26.29
N PHE A 392 -8.28 -34.28 27.36
CA PHE A 392 -7.52 -34.39 28.61
C PHE A 392 -8.41 -34.51 29.85
N TYR A 393 -9.46 -35.32 29.84
CA TYR A 393 -10.08 -35.83 31.08
C TYR A 393 -10.84 -37.14 30.82
N GLU A 394 -10.10 -38.24 30.64
CA GLU A 394 -10.56 -39.57 31.08
C GLU A 394 -9.48 -40.17 31.99
N MET A 395 -9.74 -40.11 33.30
CA MET A 395 -9.30 -41.10 34.28
C MET A 395 -10.56 -41.66 34.93
#